data_AF-A0A520JXE8-F1
#
_entry.id   AF-A0A520JXE8-F1
#
_cell.length_a   1.000
_cell.length_b   1.000
_cell.length_c   1.000
_cell.angle_alpha   90.00
_cell.angle_beta   90.00
_cell.angle_gamma   90.00
#
_symmetry.space_group_name_H-M   'P 1'
#
loop_
_entity.id
_entity.type
_entity.pdbx_description
1 polymer ?
#
loop_
_entity_poly.entity_id
_entity_poly.type
_entity_poly.pdbx_seq_one_letter_code
_entity_poly.pdbx_strand_id
1 'polypeptide(L)'
;MPFRVVGRGFVEAAHGLLPVPAPATVEILKDTSLVYQGGPFASASELLTPTGAAILAHFVHRSEPFLPQMRIEQSGYGAGSRDLPLPNVLRVSLGEIGDLLRDEVEVLETNVDTVTGEVLGNLAEVLMANGAKDVAIVPALMKKGRTGYIIKVMTASPDAARIAYRIMEETGSLGVRMMQVKHRFIADREEKKVKVRIKGVEREVRVKIGKDAQGNVLSVAAEFEDVKQVARELKMPIKEVTKIVEGTFFFT
;
A
#
# COMPACT_ATOMS: atom_id res chain seq x y z
N MET A 1 23.38 -3.68 -7.49
CA MET A 1 23.04 -2.38 -6.88
C MET A 1 21.71 -1.90 -7.42
N PRO A 2 20.86 -1.22 -6.64
CA PRO A 2 19.58 -0.74 -7.14
C PRO A 2 19.79 0.37 -8.17
N PHE A 3 18.87 0.44 -9.13
CA PHE A 3 18.80 1.30 -10.33
C PHE A 3 18.68 2.81 -10.07
N ARG A 4 19.09 3.28 -8.90
CA ARG A 4 18.61 4.56 -8.35
C ARG A 4 19.70 5.57 -8.09
N VAL A 5 20.88 5.32 -8.62
CA VAL A 5 22.00 6.23 -8.45
C VAL A 5 22.06 7.18 -9.63
N VAL A 6 21.81 8.46 -9.39
CA VAL A 6 22.00 9.53 -10.40
C VAL A 6 23.45 9.97 -10.51
N GLY A 7 24.27 9.68 -9.50
CA GLY A 7 25.62 10.20 -9.36
C GLY A 7 25.71 11.30 -8.30
N ARG A 8 26.80 12.06 -8.28
CA ARG A 8 26.99 13.25 -7.42
C ARG A 8 28.10 14.16 -7.95
N GLY A 9 28.22 15.37 -7.39
CA GLY A 9 29.30 16.32 -7.70
C GLY A 9 28.99 17.21 -8.90
N PHE A 10 30.02 17.57 -9.66
CA PHE A 10 29.90 18.35 -10.89
C PHE A 10 30.58 17.61 -12.06
N VAL A 11 30.01 17.72 -13.25
CA VAL A 11 30.57 17.16 -14.49
C VAL A 11 30.85 18.27 -15.49
N GLU A 12 31.93 18.12 -16.27
CA GLU A 12 32.18 18.98 -17.42
C GLU A 12 31.23 18.65 -18.55
N ALA A 13 30.57 19.68 -19.08
CA ALA A 13 29.72 19.61 -20.25
C ALA A 13 30.10 20.73 -21.23
N ALA A 14 29.51 20.72 -22.42
CA ALA A 14 29.69 21.79 -23.42
C ALA A 14 29.31 23.20 -22.88
N HIS A 15 28.54 23.26 -21.80
CA HIS A 15 28.08 24.49 -21.16
C HIS A 15 28.82 24.78 -19.84
N GLY A 16 29.98 24.16 -19.62
CA GLY A 16 30.78 24.30 -18.42
C GLY A 16 30.49 23.23 -17.36
N LEU A 17 30.88 23.52 -16.12
CA LEU A 17 30.65 22.65 -14.97
C LEU A 17 29.17 22.66 -14.58
N LEU A 18 28.54 21.49 -14.64
CA LEU A 18 27.14 21.30 -14.28
C LEU A 18 27.02 20.43 -13.03
N PRO A 19 26.09 20.73 -12.10
CA PRO A 19 25.83 19.86 -10.96
C PRO A 19 25.28 18.50 -11.44
N VAL A 20 25.49 17.45 -10.66
CA VAL A 20 24.92 16.12 -10.89
C VAL A 20 23.79 15.86 -9.87
N PRO A 21 22.59 15.44 -10.32
CA PRO A 21 22.20 15.20 -11.72
C PRO A 21 22.22 16.46 -12.58
N ALA A 22 22.58 16.32 -13.87
CA ALA A 22 22.62 17.46 -14.78
C ALA A 22 21.22 18.09 -14.93
N PRO A 23 21.12 19.40 -15.26
CA PRO A 23 19.83 20.09 -15.35
C PRO A 23 18.79 19.37 -16.22
N ALA A 24 19.19 18.84 -17.38
CA ALA A 24 18.29 18.07 -18.24
C ALA A 24 17.78 16.77 -17.58
N THR A 25 18.63 16.08 -16.83
CA THR A 25 18.26 14.89 -16.06
C THR A 25 17.24 15.24 -14.97
N VAL A 26 17.45 16.34 -14.24
CA VAL A 26 16.52 16.82 -13.20
C VAL A 26 15.16 17.18 -13.80
N GLU A 27 15.16 17.90 -14.92
CA GLU A 27 13.93 18.33 -15.60
C GLU A 27 13.11 17.15 -16.14
N ILE A 28 13.74 16.03 -16.49
CA ILE A 28 13.02 14.81 -16.85
C ILE A 28 12.46 14.14 -15.59
N LEU A 29 13.27 14.00 -14.54
CA LEU A 29 12.88 13.25 -13.35
C LEU A 29 11.76 13.90 -12.53
N LYS A 30 11.69 15.25 -12.52
CA LYS A 30 10.69 15.99 -11.71
C LYS A 30 9.24 15.63 -12.03
N ASP A 31 8.98 15.21 -13.27
CA ASP A 31 7.63 14.90 -13.76
C ASP A 31 7.35 13.38 -13.74
N THR A 32 8.16 12.60 -13.01
CA THR A 32 8.05 11.14 -12.93
C THR A 32 7.86 10.64 -11.51
N SER A 33 7.39 9.40 -11.37
CA SER A 33 7.35 8.68 -10.10
C SER A 33 8.68 7.96 -9.77
N LEU A 34 9.74 8.19 -10.55
CA LEU A 34 11.02 7.53 -10.37
C LEU A 34 11.66 7.94 -9.04
N VAL A 35 11.93 6.95 -8.19
CA VAL A 35 12.68 7.14 -6.96
C VAL A 35 14.17 7.14 -7.31
N TYR A 36 14.91 8.13 -6.82
CA TYR A 36 16.34 8.22 -7.06
C TYR A 36 17.09 8.77 -5.84
N GLN A 37 18.39 8.52 -5.79
CA GLN A 37 19.29 8.98 -4.73
C GLN A 37 20.68 9.31 -5.30
N GLY A 38 21.44 10.10 -4.56
CA GLY A 38 22.84 10.35 -4.87
C GLY A 38 23.66 9.05 -4.92
N GLY A 39 24.70 9.04 -5.74
CA GLY A 39 25.58 7.86 -5.85
C GLY A 39 26.50 7.67 -4.67
N PRO A 40 27.05 6.47 -4.44
CA PRO A 40 27.95 6.19 -3.31
C PRO A 40 29.38 6.72 -3.51
N PHE A 41 29.75 7.14 -4.72
CA PHE A 41 31.12 7.50 -5.08
C PHE A 41 31.52 8.90 -4.61
N ALA A 42 32.75 9.05 -4.11
CA ALA A 42 33.33 10.37 -3.85
C ALA A 42 33.70 11.12 -5.15
N SER A 43 34.00 10.39 -6.22
CA SER A 43 34.31 10.96 -7.53
C SER A 43 33.05 11.50 -8.21
N ALA A 44 33.16 12.73 -8.72
CA ALA A 44 32.08 13.40 -9.42
C ALA A 44 31.78 12.70 -10.75
N SER A 45 30.58 12.16 -10.89
CA SER A 45 30.15 11.45 -12.10
C SER A 45 28.64 11.43 -12.21
N GLU A 46 28.11 11.66 -13.41
CA GLU A 46 26.70 11.48 -13.74
C GLU A 46 26.47 10.03 -14.17
N LEU A 47 25.77 9.25 -13.35
CA LEU A 47 25.49 7.84 -13.63
C LEU A 47 24.17 7.63 -14.37
N LEU A 48 23.19 8.52 -14.15
CA LEU A 48 21.97 8.57 -14.94
C LEU A 48 22.06 9.77 -15.88
N THR A 49 22.29 9.52 -17.17
CA THR A 49 22.32 10.57 -18.19
C THR A 49 20.91 10.98 -18.60
N PRO A 50 20.72 12.15 -19.26
CA PRO A 50 19.41 12.57 -19.72
C PRO A 50 18.71 11.53 -20.61
N THR A 51 19.46 10.85 -21.49
CA THR A 51 18.93 9.77 -22.32
C THR A 51 18.43 8.59 -21.50
N GLY A 52 19.20 8.15 -20.50
CA GLY A 52 18.78 7.08 -19.60
C GLY A 52 17.54 7.45 -18.79
N ALA A 53 17.48 8.69 -18.30
CA ALA A 53 16.33 9.22 -17.58
C ALA A 53 15.07 9.25 -18.46
N ALA A 54 15.19 9.69 -19.72
CA ALA A 54 14.07 9.73 -20.66
C ALA A 54 13.50 8.32 -20.96
N ILE A 55 14.37 7.33 -21.15
CA ILE A 55 13.96 5.94 -21.37
C ILE A 55 13.20 5.41 -20.15
N LEU A 56 13.76 5.60 -18.94
CA LEU A 56 13.10 5.16 -17.70
C LEU A 56 11.77 5.88 -17.49
N ALA A 57 11.72 7.20 -17.71
CA ALA A 57 10.50 8.00 -17.59
C ALA A 57 9.38 7.48 -18.49
N HIS A 58 9.70 6.95 -19.67
CA HIS A 58 8.72 6.42 -20.61
C HIS A 58 8.21 5.02 -20.22
N PHE A 59 9.11 4.11 -19.85
CA PHE A 59 8.76 2.69 -19.65
C PHE A 59 8.42 2.31 -18.20
N VAL A 60 8.80 3.12 -17.21
CA VAL A 60 8.59 2.79 -15.81
C VAL A 60 7.27 3.38 -15.31
N HIS A 61 6.28 2.52 -15.13
CA HIS A 61 4.99 2.91 -14.55
C HIS A 61 4.97 2.84 -13.01
N ARG A 62 5.89 2.06 -12.42
CA ARG A 62 5.99 1.88 -10.97
C ARG A 62 7.46 1.83 -10.55
N SER A 63 7.82 2.64 -9.56
CA SER A 63 9.17 2.68 -8.98
C SER A 63 9.11 2.42 -7.48
N GLU A 64 9.80 1.38 -7.04
CA GLU A 64 9.84 0.93 -5.64
C GLU A 64 11.25 1.07 -5.05
N PRO A 65 11.43 1.23 -3.72
CA PRO A 65 12.73 1.36 -3.04
C PRO A 65 13.49 0.03 -2.92
N PHE A 66 12.89 -1.12 -3.20
CA PHE A 66 13.60 -2.41 -3.30
C PHE A 66 13.05 -3.25 -4.46
N LEU A 67 13.81 -4.26 -4.89
CA LEU A 67 13.27 -5.24 -5.83
C LEU A 67 12.11 -5.98 -5.14
N PRO A 68 10.94 -6.13 -5.78
CA PRO A 68 9.86 -6.89 -5.20
C PRO A 68 10.26 -8.35 -5.05
N GLN A 69 9.57 -9.08 -4.16
CA GLN A 69 9.67 -10.52 -4.19
C GLN A 69 9.12 -11.04 -5.52
N MET A 70 10.01 -11.60 -6.33
CA MET A 70 9.70 -12.09 -7.66
C MET A 70 10.46 -13.38 -7.94
N ARG A 71 9.90 -14.22 -8.80
CA ARG A 71 10.63 -15.34 -9.41
C ARG A 71 11.30 -14.80 -10.67
N ILE A 72 12.63 -14.64 -10.63
CA ILE A 72 13.39 -14.18 -11.78
C ILE A 72 13.43 -15.29 -12.83
N GLU A 73 13.00 -14.96 -14.05
CA GLU A 73 13.02 -15.87 -15.19
C GLU A 73 14.21 -15.58 -16.10
N GLN A 74 14.55 -14.31 -16.27
CA GLN A 74 15.68 -13.89 -17.11
C GLN A 74 16.42 -12.70 -16.48
N SER A 75 17.70 -12.57 -16.83
CA SER A 75 18.49 -11.39 -16.48
C SER A 75 19.41 -10.98 -17.63
N GLY A 76 19.56 -9.68 -17.82
CA GLY A 76 20.46 -9.08 -18.80
C GLY A 76 21.37 -8.04 -18.15
N TYR A 77 22.49 -7.73 -18.79
CA TYR A 77 23.41 -6.69 -18.34
C TYR A 77 23.84 -5.82 -19.52
N GLY A 78 23.82 -4.50 -19.32
CA GLY A 78 24.40 -3.52 -20.23
C GLY A 78 25.57 -2.82 -19.56
N ALA A 79 26.75 -2.84 -20.19
CA ALA A 79 27.92 -2.13 -19.67
C ALA A 79 27.93 -0.68 -20.18
N GLY A 80 28.21 0.26 -19.27
CA GLY A 80 28.53 1.63 -19.63
C GLY A 80 30.01 1.76 -20.04
N SER A 81 30.33 2.83 -20.77
CA SER A 81 31.69 3.08 -21.28
C SER A 81 32.63 3.73 -20.26
N ARG A 82 32.13 4.19 -19.11
CA ARG A 82 32.95 4.83 -18.06
C ARG A 82 33.62 3.79 -17.18
N ASP A 83 34.90 4.02 -16.87
CA ASP A 83 35.62 3.26 -15.87
C ASP A 83 35.32 3.81 -14.47
N LEU A 84 34.86 2.95 -13.56
CA LEU A 84 34.38 3.32 -12.24
C LEU A 84 34.93 2.31 -11.20
N PRO A 85 35.08 2.71 -9.93
CA PRO A 85 35.52 1.79 -8.86
C PRO A 85 34.60 0.58 -8.63
N LEU A 86 33.37 0.62 -9.15
CA LEU A 86 32.42 -0.49 -9.16
C LEU A 86 32.06 -0.82 -10.61
N PRO A 87 31.63 -2.07 -10.90
CA PRO A 87 31.19 -2.44 -12.23
C PRO A 87 30.15 -1.46 -12.78
N ASN A 88 30.50 -0.77 -13.87
CA ASN A 88 29.61 0.15 -14.57
C ASN A 88 28.62 -0.65 -15.43
N VAL A 89 27.73 -1.38 -14.77
CA VAL A 89 26.76 -2.25 -15.43
C VAL A 89 25.35 -1.96 -14.92
N LEU A 90 24.42 -1.83 -15.87
CA LEU A 90 22.99 -1.86 -15.64
C LEU A 90 22.52 -3.30 -15.78
N ARG A 91 22.07 -3.91 -14.69
CA ARG A 91 21.38 -5.21 -14.74
C ARG A 91 19.92 -4.96 -15.12
N VAL A 92 19.24 -5.86 -15.83
CA VAL A 92 17.78 -5.91 -15.93
C VAL A 92 17.34 -7.30 -15.50
N SER A 93 16.22 -7.40 -14.77
CA SER A 93 15.64 -8.68 -14.34
C SER A 93 14.20 -8.75 -14.79
N LEU A 94 13.85 -9.82 -15.50
CA LEU A 94 12.49 -10.13 -15.93
C LEU A 94 11.99 -11.33 -15.12
N GLY A 95 10.74 -11.27 -14.67
CA GLY A 95 10.12 -12.38 -13.98
C GLY A 95 8.77 -12.03 -13.40
N GLU A 96 8.19 -12.99 -12.69
CA GLU A 96 6.81 -12.92 -12.22
C GLU A 96 6.73 -12.47 -10.76
N ILE A 97 5.76 -11.60 -10.49
CA ILE A 97 5.31 -11.21 -9.16
C ILE A 97 4.01 -12.00 -8.92
N GLY A 98 3.88 -12.70 -7.79
CA GLY A 98 2.78 -13.68 -7.59
C GLY A 98 1.34 -13.13 -7.73
N ASP A 99 0.38 -14.02 -7.98
CA ASP A 99 -1.03 -13.76 -8.38
C ASP A 99 -1.92 -12.95 -7.42
N LEU A 100 -1.44 -12.67 -6.22
CA LEU A 100 -2.14 -11.81 -5.27
C LEU A 100 -1.18 -10.72 -4.86
N LEU A 101 -1.67 -9.48 -4.87
CA LEU A 101 -0.91 -8.35 -4.37
C LEU A 101 -0.49 -8.68 -2.94
N ARG A 102 0.82 -8.64 -2.69
CA ARG A 102 1.39 -8.76 -1.36
C ARG A 102 1.44 -7.36 -0.77
N ASP A 103 0.61 -7.12 0.23
CA ASP A 103 0.68 -5.93 1.07
C ASP A 103 1.51 -6.28 2.31
N GLU A 104 2.39 -5.36 2.70
CA GLU A 104 3.11 -5.46 3.97
C GLU A 104 2.33 -4.66 5.01
N VAL A 105 1.91 -5.34 6.07
CA VAL A 105 1.19 -4.72 7.18
C VAL A 105 1.87 -5.06 8.49
N GLU A 106 1.78 -4.14 9.42
CA GLU A 106 2.21 -4.35 10.79
C GLU A 106 0.98 -4.66 11.63
N VAL A 107 1.11 -5.65 12.51
CA VAL A 107 0.11 -5.95 13.54
C VAL A 107 0.65 -5.47 14.87
N LEU A 108 0.01 -4.45 15.42
CA LEU A 108 0.28 -3.92 16.74
C LEU A 108 -0.63 -4.60 17.76
N GLU A 109 -0.08 -4.98 18.91
CA GLU A 109 -0.82 -5.65 19.97
C GLU A 109 -0.43 -5.15 21.36
N THR A 110 -1.42 -4.86 22.20
CA THR A 110 -1.21 -4.60 23.62
C THR A 110 -2.31 -5.20 24.49
N ASN A 111 -1.98 -5.44 25.76
CA ASN A 111 -2.90 -5.95 26.76
C ASN A 111 -3.20 -4.84 27.76
N VAL A 112 -4.48 -4.59 28.04
CA VAL A 112 -4.92 -3.58 29.00
C VAL A 112 -5.92 -4.16 30.00
N ASP A 113 -5.73 -3.92 31.29
CA ASP A 113 -6.61 -4.37 32.39
C ASP A 113 -7.19 -3.21 33.22
N THR A 114 -6.78 -1.97 32.94
CA THR A 114 -7.18 -0.76 33.69
C THR A 114 -8.04 0.21 32.88
N VAL A 115 -8.34 -0.13 31.62
CA VAL A 115 -9.02 0.75 30.66
C VAL A 115 -10.53 0.51 30.69
N THR A 116 -11.31 1.58 30.69
CA THR A 116 -12.79 1.51 30.71
C THR A 116 -13.35 1.20 29.32
N GLY A 117 -14.60 0.72 29.28
CA GLY A 117 -15.31 0.48 28.01
C GLY A 117 -15.47 1.74 27.15
N GLU A 118 -15.61 2.92 27.77
CA GLU A 118 -15.71 4.20 27.07
C GLU A 118 -14.41 4.54 26.32
N VAL A 119 -13.26 4.36 26.99
CA VAL A 119 -11.95 4.57 26.37
C VAL A 119 -11.75 3.56 25.23
N LEU A 120 -12.13 2.30 25.42
CA LEU A 120 -12.04 1.28 24.36
C LEU A 120 -12.95 1.59 23.16
N GLY A 121 -14.16 2.10 23.39
CA GLY A 121 -15.07 2.52 22.33
C GLY A 121 -14.50 3.67 21.50
N ASN A 122 -13.98 4.69 22.17
CA ASN A 122 -13.33 5.84 21.52
C ASN A 122 -12.04 5.44 20.79
N LEU A 123 -11.27 4.51 21.36
CA LEU A 123 -9.98 4.09 20.80
C LEU A 123 -10.11 3.59 19.36
N ALA A 124 -11.13 2.78 19.05
CA ALA A 124 -11.32 2.27 17.69
C ALA A 124 -11.51 3.42 16.68
N GLU A 125 -12.36 4.40 16.99
CA GLU A 125 -12.60 5.55 16.12
C GLU A 125 -11.35 6.40 15.93
N VAL A 126 -10.64 6.70 17.02
CA VAL A 126 -9.41 7.49 16.99
C VAL A 126 -8.34 6.81 16.15
N LEU A 127 -8.13 5.50 16.32
CA LEU A 127 -7.10 4.77 15.57
C LEU A 127 -7.46 4.65 14.08
N MET A 128 -8.73 4.41 13.76
CA MET A 128 -9.21 4.40 12.37
C MET A 128 -9.02 5.77 11.70
N ALA A 129 -9.35 6.87 12.39
CA ALA A 129 -9.11 8.23 11.92
C ALA A 129 -7.61 8.55 11.73
N ASN A 130 -6.75 7.86 12.48
CA ASN A 130 -5.29 7.98 12.38
C ASN A 130 -4.67 7.02 11.35
N GLY A 131 -5.45 6.32 10.53
CA GLY A 131 -4.93 5.48 9.44
C GLY A 131 -4.73 4.01 9.80
N ALA A 132 -5.29 3.52 10.91
CA ALA A 132 -5.39 2.08 11.12
C ALA A 132 -6.22 1.45 9.99
N LYS A 133 -5.75 0.30 9.48
CA LYS A 133 -6.45 -0.50 8.47
C LYS A 133 -7.55 -1.35 9.10
N ASP A 134 -7.36 -1.77 10.35
CA ASP A 134 -8.32 -2.54 11.12
C ASP A 134 -8.01 -2.44 12.63
N VAL A 135 -9.04 -2.53 13.47
CA VAL A 135 -8.92 -2.50 14.94
C VAL A 135 -9.86 -3.55 15.53
N ALA A 136 -9.30 -4.44 16.35
CA ALA A 136 -10.04 -5.44 17.10
C ALA A 136 -9.73 -5.34 18.60
N ILE A 137 -10.79 -5.42 19.41
CA ILE A 137 -10.70 -5.41 20.87
C ILE A 137 -11.25 -6.74 21.38
N VAL A 138 -10.38 -7.57 21.93
CA VAL A 138 -10.69 -8.96 22.30
C VAL A 138 -10.68 -9.08 23.83
N PRO A 139 -11.79 -9.47 24.48
CA PRO A 139 -11.80 -9.74 25.91
C PRO A 139 -10.82 -10.85 26.27
N ALA A 140 -10.06 -10.67 27.35
CA ALA A 140 -9.08 -11.64 27.81
C ALA A 140 -8.98 -11.67 29.34
N LEU A 141 -8.72 -12.86 29.89
CA LEU A 141 -8.35 -13.03 31.29
C LEU A 141 -6.84 -12.84 31.44
N MET A 142 -6.42 -12.03 32.40
CA MET A 142 -5.03 -11.67 32.64
C MET A 142 -4.54 -12.19 34.01
N LYS A 143 -3.25 -11.95 34.31
CA LYS A 143 -2.64 -12.37 35.57
C LYS A 143 -3.47 -11.91 36.77
N LYS A 144 -3.44 -12.69 37.86
CA LYS A 144 -4.21 -12.43 39.09
C LYS A 144 -5.74 -12.38 38.88
N GLY A 145 -6.24 -13.04 37.82
CA GLY A 145 -7.68 -13.16 37.55
C GLY A 145 -8.33 -11.84 37.10
N ARG A 146 -7.54 -10.87 36.63
CA ARG A 146 -8.08 -9.59 36.14
C ARG A 146 -8.68 -9.76 34.75
N THR A 147 -9.91 -9.30 34.57
CA THR A 147 -10.49 -9.14 33.23
C THR A 147 -9.86 -7.93 32.55
N GLY A 148 -9.45 -8.11 31.31
CA GLY A 148 -8.90 -7.04 30.48
C GLY A 148 -9.19 -7.30 29.00
N TYR A 149 -8.48 -6.59 28.13
CA TYR A 149 -8.64 -6.66 26.70
C TYR A 149 -7.29 -6.74 25.99
N ILE A 150 -7.25 -7.49 24.90
CA ILE A 150 -6.17 -7.48 23.92
C ILE A 150 -6.63 -6.55 22.79
N ILE A 151 -5.91 -5.46 22.61
CA ILE A 151 -6.10 -4.54 21.48
C ILE A 151 -5.18 -5.03 20.36
N LYS A 152 -5.75 -5.30 19.19
CA LYS A 152 -5.02 -5.66 17.96
C LYS A 152 -5.32 -4.61 16.89
N VAL A 153 -4.28 -4.06 16.28
CA VAL A 153 -4.40 -3.01 15.27
C VAL A 153 -3.56 -3.39 14.06
N MET A 154 -4.17 -3.38 12.87
CA MET A 154 -3.44 -3.54 11.62
C MET A 154 -3.16 -2.17 11.01
N THR A 155 -1.93 -1.96 10.53
CA THR A 155 -1.55 -0.69 9.90
C THR A 155 -0.50 -0.88 8.81
N ALA A 156 -0.29 0.15 7.99
CA ALA A 156 0.85 0.22 7.08
C ALA A 156 2.15 0.37 7.88
N SER A 157 3.24 -0.22 7.38
CA SER A 157 4.54 -0.19 8.07
C SER A 157 5.04 1.23 8.41
N PRO A 158 4.92 2.25 7.54
CA PRO A 158 5.32 3.62 7.87
C PRO A 158 4.55 4.25 9.04
N ASP A 159 3.31 3.81 9.30
CA ASP A 159 2.43 4.37 10.32
C ASP A 159 2.54 3.66 11.67
N ALA A 160 3.22 2.51 11.73
CA ALA A 160 3.22 1.63 12.89
C ALA A 160 3.69 2.31 14.18
N ALA A 161 4.78 3.08 14.13
CA ALA A 161 5.29 3.79 15.29
C ALA A 161 4.32 4.86 15.81
N ARG A 162 3.71 5.63 14.90
CA ARG A 162 2.73 6.68 15.23
C ARG A 162 1.47 6.09 15.85
N ILE A 163 0.96 5.00 15.29
CA ILE A 163 -0.23 4.32 15.81
C ILE A 163 0.08 3.64 17.16
N ALA A 164 1.25 3.01 17.31
CA ALA A 164 1.67 2.43 18.58
C ALA A 164 1.73 3.50 19.68
N TYR A 165 2.30 4.67 19.39
CA TYR A 165 2.30 5.80 20.30
C TYR A 165 0.89 6.23 20.68
N ARG A 166 -0.03 6.31 19.70
CA ARG A 166 -1.42 6.70 19.97
C ARG A 166 -2.14 5.69 20.87
N ILE A 167 -1.90 4.39 20.69
CA ILE A 167 -2.41 3.35 21.59
C ILE A 167 -1.91 3.61 23.02
N MET A 168 -0.62 3.89 23.20
CA MET A 168 -0.04 4.15 24.52
C MET A 168 -0.62 5.42 25.16
N GLU A 169 -0.78 6.50 24.38
CA GLU A 169 -1.37 7.77 24.83
C GLU A 169 -2.82 7.61 25.30
N GLU A 170 -3.66 6.92 24.53
CA GLU A 170 -5.09 6.74 24.83
C GLU A 170 -5.34 5.72 25.95
N THR A 171 -4.50 4.68 26.06
CA THR A 171 -4.75 3.56 26.99
C THR A 171 -3.90 3.61 28.25
N GLY A 172 -2.82 4.40 28.27
CA GLY A 172 -1.81 4.37 29.31
C GLY A 172 -0.95 3.10 29.31
N SER A 173 -1.00 2.27 28.26
CA SER A 173 -0.12 1.10 28.15
C SER A 173 1.35 1.53 28.10
N LEU A 174 2.20 0.80 28.82
CA LEU A 174 3.65 1.04 28.84
C LEU A 174 4.37 0.46 27.61
N GLY A 175 3.68 -0.32 26.79
CA GLY A 175 4.27 -0.87 25.58
C GLY A 175 3.26 -1.50 24.63
N VAL A 176 3.65 -1.56 23.36
CA VAL A 176 2.90 -2.18 22.27
C VAL A 176 3.85 -3.12 21.53
N ARG A 177 3.43 -4.37 21.35
CA ARG A 177 4.16 -5.37 20.56
C ARG A 177 3.87 -5.13 19.08
N MET A 178 4.88 -5.22 18.23
CA MET A 178 4.72 -5.15 16.77
C MET A 178 5.13 -6.50 16.17
N MET A 179 4.26 -7.05 15.33
CA MET A 179 4.50 -8.27 14.58
C MET A 179 4.46 -7.94 13.09
N GLN A 180 5.58 -8.17 12.41
CA GLN A 180 5.68 -7.92 10.98
C GLN A 180 4.98 -9.02 10.19
N VAL A 181 3.94 -8.66 9.44
CA VAL A 181 3.29 -9.56 8.50
C VAL A 181 3.86 -9.30 7.11
N LYS A 182 4.88 -10.09 6.75
CA LYS A 182 5.56 -9.97 5.44
C LYS A 182 4.66 -10.27 4.26
N HIS A 183 3.66 -11.13 4.45
CA HIS A 183 2.75 -11.54 3.39
C HIS A 183 1.31 -11.43 3.86
N ARG A 184 0.63 -10.39 3.39
CA ARG A 184 -0.83 -10.34 3.33
C ARG A 184 -1.24 -10.43 1.88
N PHE A 185 -1.93 -11.50 1.53
CA PHE A 185 -2.54 -11.63 0.22
C PHE A 185 -3.83 -10.82 0.18
N ILE A 186 -3.92 -9.88 -0.76
CA ILE A 186 -5.13 -9.09 -0.98
C ILE A 186 -5.64 -9.30 -2.40
N ALA A 187 -6.96 -9.37 -2.53
CA ALA A 187 -7.65 -9.21 -3.81
C ALA A 187 -7.58 -7.74 -4.23
N ASP A 188 -7.51 -7.49 -5.53
CA ASP A 188 -7.74 -6.15 -6.06
C ASP A 188 -9.20 -5.75 -5.81
N ARG A 189 -9.42 -4.49 -5.41
CA ARG A 189 -10.73 -4.01 -4.99
C ARG A 189 -11.16 -2.86 -5.88
N GLU A 190 -12.26 -3.08 -6.58
CA GLU A 190 -12.94 -2.03 -7.34
C GLU A 190 -14.24 -1.66 -6.63
N GLU A 191 -14.45 -0.37 -6.40
CA GLU A 191 -15.75 0.15 -5.98
C GLU A 191 -16.50 0.70 -7.19
N LYS A 192 -17.71 0.19 -7.42
CA LYS A 192 -18.54 0.58 -8.56
C LYS A 192 -19.97 0.88 -8.11
N LYS A 193 -20.59 1.90 -8.70
CA LYS A 193 -22.03 2.15 -8.56
C LYS A 193 -22.79 1.34 -9.59
N VAL A 194 -23.82 0.63 -9.14
CA VAL A 194 -24.60 -0.27 -9.98
C VAL A 194 -26.06 0.12 -9.88
N LYS A 195 -26.69 0.26 -11.04
CA LYS A 195 -28.12 0.53 -11.15
C LYS A 195 -28.88 -0.77 -11.02
N VAL A 196 -29.72 -0.87 -10.00
CA VAL A 196 -30.59 -2.01 -9.74
C VAL A 196 -32.03 -1.55 -9.76
N ARG A 197 -32.90 -2.36 -10.38
CA ARG A 197 -34.35 -2.11 -10.38
C ARG A 197 -35.00 -2.99 -9.31
N ILE A 198 -35.47 -2.38 -8.24
CA ILE A 198 -36.12 -3.07 -7.12
C ILE A 198 -37.54 -2.53 -6.99
N LYS A 199 -38.54 -3.42 -7.05
CA LYS A 199 -39.98 -3.06 -7.07
C LYS A 199 -40.34 -2.01 -8.16
N GLY A 200 -39.71 -2.09 -9.34
CA GLY A 200 -39.96 -1.16 -10.44
C GLY A 200 -39.31 0.21 -10.30
N VAL A 201 -38.57 0.45 -9.21
CA VAL A 201 -37.84 1.70 -8.94
C VAL A 201 -36.35 1.47 -9.17
N GLU A 202 -35.69 2.38 -9.89
CA GLU A 202 -34.25 2.34 -10.07
C GLU A 202 -33.52 2.98 -8.89
N ARG A 203 -32.45 2.31 -8.44
CA ARG A 203 -31.56 2.75 -7.39
C ARG A 203 -30.12 2.48 -7.78
N GLU A 204 -29.23 3.36 -7.34
CA GLU A 204 -27.79 3.12 -7.41
C GLU A 204 -27.30 2.63 -6.06
N VAL A 205 -26.59 1.50 -6.07
CA VAL A 205 -25.96 0.93 -4.88
C VAL A 205 -24.48 0.74 -5.20
N ARG A 206 -23.60 1.16 -4.29
CA ARG A 206 -22.17 0.84 -4.39
C ARG A 206 -21.95 -0.64 -4.10
N VAL A 207 -21.11 -1.25 -4.90
CA VAL A 207 -20.63 -2.62 -4.69
C VAL A 207 -19.11 -2.62 -4.64
N LYS A 208 -18.57 -3.46 -3.76
CA LYS A 208 -17.16 -3.79 -3.67
C LYS A 208 -16.94 -5.09 -4.42
N ILE A 209 -16.16 -5.03 -5.49
CA ILE A 209 -15.81 -6.18 -6.32
C ILE A 209 -14.37 -6.56 -5.99
N GLY A 210 -14.17 -7.77 -5.46
CA GLY A 210 -12.87 -8.37 -5.27
C GLY A 210 -12.44 -9.15 -6.51
N LYS A 211 -11.25 -8.88 -7.05
CA LYS A 211 -10.67 -9.60 -8.20
C LYS A 211 -9.31 -10.20 -7.85
N ASP A 212 -8.95 -11.30 -8.52
CA ASP A 212 -7.57 -11.80 -8.50
C ASP A 212 -6.67 -10.98 -9.47
N ALA A 213 -5.37 -11.26 -9.51
CA ALA A 213 -4.46 -10.56 -10.43
C ALA A 213 -4.72 -10.84 -11.92
N GLN A 214 -5.51 -11.86 -12.25
CA GLN A 214 -5.90 -12.21 -13.62
C GLN A 214 -7.20 -11.51 -14.03
N GLY A 215 -7.86 -10.80 -13.11
CA GLY A 215 -9.10 -10.07 -13.33
C GLY A 215 -10.36 -10.89 -13.08
N ASN A 216 -10.26 -12.13 -12.61
CA ASN A 216 -11.42 -12.95 -12.29
C ASN A 216 -12.10 -12.43 -11.03
N VAL A 217 -13.42 -12.32 -11.05
CA VAL A 217 -14.21 -11.87 -9.90
C VAL A 217 -14.24 -12.97 -8.83
N LEU A 218 -13.66 -12.67 -7.67
CA LEU A 218 -13.66 -13.54 -6.50
C LEU A 218 -14.88 -13.31 -5.60
N SER A 219 -15.31 -12.05 -5.49
CA SER A 219 -16.46 -11.67 -4.65
C SER A 219 -17.09 -10.36 -5.09
N VAL A 220 -18.38 -10.23 -4.81
CA VAL A 220 -19.13 -8.98 -4.92
C VAL A 220 -19.91 -8.80 -3.63
N ALA A 221 -19.69 -7.67 -2.96
CA ALA A 221 -20.39 -7.32 -1.72
C ALA A 221 -21.06 -5.96 -1.88
N ALA A 222 -22.36 -5.89 -1.62
CA ALA A 222 -23.09 -4.62 -1.64
C ALA A 222 -22.73 -3.76 -0.42
N GLU A 223 -22.54 -2.45 -0.62
CA GLU A 223 -22.22 -1.53 0.46
C GLU A 223 -23.40 -1.41 1.44
N PHE A 224 -23.14 -1.71 2.71
CA PHE A 224 -24.20 -1.96 3.68
C PHE A 224 -25.08 -0.73 3.92
N GLU A 225 -24.49 0.46 4.03
CA GLU A 225 -25.28 1.68 4.27
C GLU A 225 -26.17 2.05 3.07
N ASP A 226 -25.72 1.81 1.83
CA ASP A 226 -26.54 2.01 0.62
C ASP A 226 -27.70 1.01 0.60
N VAL A 227 -27.42 -0.27 0.87
CA VAL A 227 -28.45 -1.32 0.96
C VAL A 227 -29.48 -0.99 2.03
N LYS A 228 -29.03 -0.53 3.21
CA LYS A 228 -29.89 -0.16 4.33
C LYS A 228 -30.76 1.04 4.00
N GLN A 229 -30.24 2.03 3.28
CA GLN A 229 -31.04 3.16 2.78
C GLN A 229 -32.13 2.67 1.82
N VAL A 230 -31.76 1.87 0.81
CA VAL A 230 -32.72 1.33 -0.17
C VAL A 230 -33.77 0.44 0.49
N ALA A 231 -33.36 -0.41 1.44
CA ALA A 231 -34.26 -1.27 2.20
C ALA A 231 -35.30 -0.46 3.01
N ARG A 232 -34.88 0.66 3.64
CA ARG A 232 -35.78 1.57 4.36
C ARG A 232 -36.77 2.25 3.41
N GLU A 233 -36.31 2.80 2.30
CA GLU A 233 -37.15 3.51 1.33
C GLU A 233 -38.21 2.58 0.71
N LEU A 234 -37.81 1.36 0.33
CA LEU A 234 -38.66 0.39 -0.36
C LEU A 234 -39.44 -0.53 0.60
N LYS A 235 -39.26 -0.33 1.91
CA LYS A 235 -39.82 -1.16 2.99
C LYS A 235 -39.59 -2.64 2.71
N MET A 236 -38.33 -3.02 2.51
CA MET A 236 -37.89 -4.37 2.21
C MET A 236 -36.89 -4.87 3.25
N PRO A 237 -36.81 -6.20 3.48
CA PRO A 237 -35.73 -6.77 4.26
C PRO A 237 -34.37 -6.50 3.58
N ILE A 238 -33.37 -6.06 4.37
CA ILE A 238 -31.98 -5.82 3.90
C ILE A 238 -31.45 -7.03 3.13
N LYS A 239 -31.69 -8.25 3.64
CA LYS A 239 -31.23 -9.49 3.03
C LYS A 239 -31.74 -9.70 1.59
N GLU A 240 -32.97 -9.27 1.30
CA GLU A 240 -33.52 -9.36 -0.06
C GLU A 240 -32.90 -8.32 -0.99
N VAL A 241 -32.72 -7.09 -0.51
CA VAL A 241 -32.06 -6.01 -1.26
C VAL A 241 -30.62 -6.39 -1.57
N THR A 242 -29.86 -6.89 -0.60
CA THR A 242 -28.48 -7.39 -0.79
C THR A 242 -28.43 -8.45 -1.88
N LYS A 243 -29.33 -9.45 -1.82
CA LYS A 243 -29.35 -10.55 -2.80
C LYS A 243 -29.64 -10.06 -4.22
N ILE A 244 -30.54 -9.08 -4.38
CA ILE A 244 -30.82 -8.49 -5.70
C ILE A 244 -29.60 -7.73 -6.23
N VAL A 245 -28.95 -6.93 -5.38
CA VAL A 245 -27.78 -6.15 -5.77
C VAL A 245 -26.61 -7.04 -6.16
N GLU A 246 -26.23 -7.99 -5.29
CA GLU A 246 -25.11 -8.89 -5.52
C GLU A 246 -25.40 -9.87 -6.66
N GLY A 247 -26.65 -10.31 -6.81
CA GLY A 247 -27.09 -11.20 -7.89
C GLY A 247 -26.93 -10.60 -9.28
N THR A 248 -26.85 -9.27 -9.41
CA THR A 248 -26.67 -8.59 -10.72
C THR A 248 -25.33 -8.94 -11.38
N PHE A 249 -24.34 -9.45 -10.62
CA PHE A 249 -23.01 -9.82 -11.14
C PHE A 249 -22.80 -11.30 -11.43
N PHE A 250 -23.65 -12.18 -10.91
CA PHE A 250 -23.52 -13.64 -11.12
C PHE A 250 -24.26 -14.14 -12.37
N PHE A 251 -24.94 -13.25 -13.10
CA PHE A 251 -25.73 -13.57 -14.31
C PHE A 251 -25.20 -12.91 -15.60
N THR A 252 -23.92 -12.54 -15.64
CA THR A 252 -23.19 -12.09 -16.84
C THR A 252 -21.91 -12.87 -16.97
#